data_AF-A0A3D0HGU0-F1
#
_entry.id   AF-A0A3D0HGU0-F1
#
_cell.length_a   1.000
_cell.length_b   1.000
_cell.length_c   1.000
_cell.angle_alpha   90.00
_cell.angle_beta   90.00
_cell.angle_gamma   90.00
#
_symmetry.space_group_name_H-M   'P 1'
#
loop_
_entity.id
_entity.type
_entity.pdbx_description
1 polymer ?
#
loop_
_entity_poly.entity_id
_entity_poly.type
_entity_poly.pdbx_seq_one_letter_code
_entity_poly.pdbx_strand_id
1 'polypeptide(L)' 'VNTDFSGNQIWVSPGEYQGTNFTVEPDGSSASYPFGAVAISGGSVTIEGLSRNSLQGDVEFVDLLARMGCDV' A
#
# COMPACT_ATOMS: atom_id res chain seq x y z
N VAL A 1 -23.14 4.12 1.26
CA VAL A 1 -23.30 5.28 2.17
C VAL A 1 -23.24 6.53 1.31
N ASN A 2 -24.11 7.52 1.55
CA ASN A 2 -24.02 8.78 0.80
C ASN A 2 -22.95 9.64 1.47
N THR A 3 -21.88 9.95 0.73
CA THR A 3 -20.70 10.68 1.22
C THR A 3 -20.49 11.91 0.34
N ASP A 4 -20.32 13.07 0.96
CA ASP A 4 -20.00 14.33 0.27
C ASP A 4 -18.63 14.85 0.71
N PHE A 5 -17.83 15.30 -0.27
CA PHE A 5 -16.48 15.81 -0.06
C PHE A 5 -16.45 17.30 -0.44
N SER A 6 -16.14 18.17 0.52
CA SER A 6 -16.07 19.61 0.30
C SER A 6 -14.80 20.20 0.93
N GLY A 7 -13.80 20.50 0.09
CA GLY A 7 -12.49 20.95 0.56
C GLY A 7 -11.82 19.90 1.46
N ASN A 8 -11.55 20.27 2.71
CA ASN A 8 -10.98 19.37 3.72
C ASN A 8 -12.04 18.84 4.71
N GLN A 9 -13.31 18.79 4.28
CA GLN A 9 -14.44 18.29 5.07
C GLN A 9 -15.07 17.08 4.38
N ILE A 10 -15.43 16.08 5.18
CA ILE A 10 -16.10 14.85 4.72
C ILE A 10 -17.39 14.71 5.51
N TRP A 11 -18.53 14.65 4.80
CA TRP A 11 -19.85 14.44 5.40
C TRP A 11 -20.30 13.01 5.14
N VAL A 12 -20.61 12.26 6.21
CA VAL A 12 -21.02 10.86 6.13
C VAL A 12 -22.44 10.74 6.69
N SER A 13 -23.38 10.29 5.86
CA SER A 13 -24.75 10.04 6.30
C SER A 13 -24.83 8.82 7.23
N PRO A 14 -25.74 8.79 8.23
CA PRO A 14 -25.95 7.61 9.06
C PRO A 14 -26.26 6.36 8.23
N GLY A 15 -25.74 5.21 8.67
CA GLY A 15 -25.97 3.92 8.03
C GLY A 15 -25.40 2.78 8.87
N GLU A 16 -25.76 1.56 8.52
CA GLU A 16 -25.25 0.36 9.18
C GLU A 16 -24.05 -0.19 8.42
N TYR A 17 -23.03 -0.63 9.16
CA TYR A 17 -21.89 -1.33 8.58
C TYR A 17 -22.28 -2.75 8.18
N GLN A 18 -22.00 -3.14 6.94
CA GLN A 18 -22.18 -4.51 6.50
C GLN A 18 -20.87 -5.28 6.66
N GLY A 19 -20.89 -6.34 7.48
CA GLY A 19 -19.75 -7.23 7.64
C GLY A 19 -19.35 -7.87 6.31
N THR A 20 -18.05 -7.91 6.05
CA THR A 20 -17.46 -8.54 4.86
C THR A 20 -16.19 -9.29 5.26
N ASN A 21 -15.81 -10.27 4.44
CA ASN A 21 -14.45 -10.78 4.48
C ASN A 21 -13.52 -9.68 3.95
N PHE A 22 -12.44 -9.44 4.68
CA PHE A 22 -11.44 -8.46 4.32
C PHE A 22 -10.06 -9.02 4.65
N THR A 23 -9.19 -9.08 3.66
CA THR A 23 -7.79 -9.47 3.85
C THR A 23 -7.00 -8.20 4.13
N VAL A 24 -6.38 -8.15 5.31
CA VAL A 24 -5.51 -7.04 5.69
C VAL A 24 -4.18 -7.18 4.95
N GLU A 25 -3.76 -6.11 4.29
CA GLU A 25 -2.49 -6.06 3.56
C GLU A 25 -1.28 -6.17 4.51
N PRO A 26 -0.13 -6.64 4.02
CA PRO A 26 1.14 -6.48 4.73
C PRO A 26 1.46 -5.00 4.97
N ASP A 27 2.19 -4.71 6.04
CA ASP A 27 2.65 -3.36 6.37
C ASP A 27 3.66 -2.85 5.33
N GLY A 28 3.29 -1.79 4.61
CA GLY A 28 4.09 -1.21 3.54
C GLY A 28 5.41 -0.61 4.05
N SER A 29 5.35 0.07 5.19
CA SER A 29 6.55 0.64 5.82
C SER A 29 7.58 -0.44 6.16
N SER A 30 7.15 -1.57 6.74
CA SER A 30 8.03 -2.68 7.09
C SER A 30 8.48 -3.48 5.87
N ALA A 31 7.66 -3.57 4.82
CA ALA A 31 8.04 -4.19 3.55
C ALA A 31 9.22 -3.46 2.86
N SER A 32 9.42 -2.17 3.14
CA SER A 32 10.55 -1.41 2.59
C SER A 32 11.92 -2.00 2.97
N TYR A 33 12.05 -2.63 4.15
CA TYR A 33 13.32 -3.21 4.61
C TYR A 33 13.79 -4.40 3.78
N PRO A 34 13.00 -5.49 3.57
CA PRO A 34 13.41 -6.58 2.71
C PRO A 34 13.61 -6.13 1.25
N PHE A 35 12.79 -5.21 0.74
CA PHE A 35 13.00 -4.64 -0.59
C PHE A 35 14.36 -3.92 -0.71
N GLY A 36 14.67 -3.04 0.25
CA GLY A 36 15.96 -2.35 0.30
C GLY A 36 17.13 -3.31 0.46
N ALA A 37 16.97 -4.37 1.25
CA ALA A 37 18.01 -5.39 1.44
C ALA A 37 18.37 -6.09 0.13
N VAL A 38 17.40 -6.52 -0.68
CA VAL A 38 17.68 -7.18 -1.98
C VAL A 38 18.15 -6.19 -3.05
N ALA A 39 17.68 -4.94 -2.99
CA ALA A 39 18.14 -3.88 -3.88
C ALA A 39 19.65 -3.62 -3.73
N ILE A 40 20.18 -3.68 -2.50
CA ILE A 40 21.60 -3.45 -2.22
C ILE A 40 22.43 -4.72 -2.45
N SER A 41 21.90 -5.89 -2.07
CA SER A 41 22.65 -7.15 -2.11
C SER A 41 22.63 -7.87 -3.47
N GLY A 42 21.77 -7.46 -4.40
CA GLY A 42 21.66 -8.05 -5.73
C GLY A 42 20.87 -9.36 -5.76
N GLY A 43 19.65 -9.34 -5.23
CA GLY A 43 18.74 -10.50 -5.18
C GLY A 43 17.32 -10.19 -5.65
N SER A 44 16.37 -11.05 -5.28
CA SER A 44 14.93 -10.84 -5.51
C SER A 44 14.14 -11.19 -4.25
N VAL A 45 13.03 -10.48 -4.05
CA VAL A 45 12.07 -10.76 -2.97
C VAL A 45 10.66 -10.44 -3.46
N THR A 46 9.69 -11.22 -3.00
CA THR A 46 8.27 -10.97 -3.21
C THR A 46 7.59 -10.91 -1.85
N ILE A 47 6.75 -9.90 -1.63
CA ILE A 47 5.93 -9.77 -0.42
C ILE A 47 4.50 -10.14 -0.78
N GLU A 48 4.10 -11.37 -0.43
CA GLU A 48 2.78 -11.90 -0.74
C GLU A 48 1.66 -11.04 -0.12
N GLY A 49 0.65 -10.70 -0.92
CA GLY A 49 -0.47 -9.87 -0.49
C GLY A 49 -0.20 -8.36 -0.50
N LEU A 50 1.03 -7.91 -0.79
CA LEU A 50 1.32 -6.51 -1.06
C LEU A 50 1.32 -6.27 -2.57
N SER A 51 0.57 -5.27 -3.03
CA SER A 51 0.42 -4.95 -4.45
C SER A 51 0.52 -3.44 -4.69
N ARG A 52 0.82 -3.04 -5.92
CA ARG A 52 0.82 -1.62 -6.34
C ARG A 52 -0.54 -0.91 -6.15
N ASN A 53 -1.63 -1.67 -5.98
CA ASN A 53 -2.96 -1.15 -5.68
C ASN A 53 -3.21 -1.03 -4.16
N SER A 54 -2.16 -1.15 -3.34
CA SER A 54 -2.26 -1.00 -1.89
C SER A 54 -2.86 0.35 -1.52
N LEU A 55 -3.67 0.34 -0.46
CA LEU A 55 -4.22 1.57 0.12
C LEU A 55 -3.14 2.38 0.88
N GLN A 56 -1.96 1.81 1.10
CA GLN A 56 -0.86 2.43 1.81
C GLN A 56 0.03 3.21 0.84
N GLY A 57 0.30 4.48 1.16
CA GLY A 57 1.20 5.33 0.36
C GLY A 57 2.63 4.80 0.30
N ASP A 58 3.06 4.05 1.31
CA ASP A 58 4.40 3.44 1.40
C ASP A 58 4.72 2.50 0.22
N VAL A 59 3.70 1.98 -0.48
CA VAL A 59 3.92 1.15 -1.67
C VAL A 59 4.68 1.89 -2.77
N GLU A 60 4.59 3.22 -2.83
CA GLU A 60 5.34 4.05 -3.79
C GLU A 60 6.86 3.94 -3.61
N PHE A 61 7.34 3.38 -2.50
CA PHE A 61 8.76 3.06 -2.31
C PHE A 61 9.33 2.20 -3.45
N VAL A 62 8.53 1.31 -4.03
CA VAL A 62 8.99 0.45 -5.12
C VAL A 62 9.29 1.23 -6.41
N ASP A 63 8.67 2.39 -6.62
CA ASP A 63 8.99 3.28 -7.75
C ASP A 63 10.34 3.97 -7.55
N LEU A 64 10.72 4.25 -6.29
CA LEU A 64 12.07 4.72 -5.98
C LEU A 64 13.10 3.64 -6.30
N LEU A 65 12.84 2.38 -5.95
CA LEU A 65 13.73 1.26 -6.26
C LEU A 65 13.88 1.05 -7.77
N ALA A 66 12.80 1.15 -8.53
CA ALA A 66 12.85 1.11 -10.00
C ALA A 66 13.74 2.22 -10.57
N ARG A 67 13.64 3.45 -10.02
CA ARG A 67 14.53 4.57 -10.40
C ARG A 67 15.99 4.36 -9.99
N MET A 68 16.25 3.53 -8.99
CA MET A 68 17.58 3.11 -8.57
C MET A 68 18.13 1.96 -9.42
N GLY A 69 17.35 1.44 -10.38
CA GLY A 69 17.76 0.40 -11.32
C GLY A 69 17.34 -1.01 -10.95
N CYS A 70 16.49 -1.19 -9.93
CA CYS A 70 15.88 -2.48 -9.64
C CYS A 70 14.78 -2.82 -10.65
N ASP A 71 14.55 -4.12 -10.88
CA ASP A 71 13.38 -4.63 -11.61
C ASP A 71 12.24 -4.87 -10.62
N VAL A 72 11.05 -4.29 -10.87
CA VAL A 72 9.93 -4.16 -9.91
C VAL A 72 8.57 -4.43 -10.54
#